data_AF-A0A5C7J2P7-F1
#
_entry.id   AF-A0A5C7J2P7-F1
#
_cell.length_a   1.000
_cell.length_b   1.000
_cell.length_c   1.000
_cell.angle_alpha   90.00
_cell.angle_beta   90.00
_cell.angle_gamma   90.00
#
_symmetry.space_group_name_H-M   'P 1'
#
loop_
_entity.id
_entity.type
_entity.pdbx_description
1 polymer ?
#
loop_
_entity_poly.entity_id
_entity_poly.type
_entity_poly.pdbx_seq_one_letter_code
_entity_poly.pdbx_strand_id
1 'polypeptide(L)' 'MKPIKLALSYNDVLLVPHKSRLESRSEVDLSTQISPNIKLDIPLISINMDTVTG' A
#
# COMPACT_ATOMS: atom_id res chain seq x y z
N MET A 1 4.96 4.07 -35.06
CA MET A 1 4.50 3.50 -33.78
C MET A 1 5.20 4.23 -32.64
N LYS A 2 4.50 4.64 -31.57
CA LYS A 2 5.16 5.14 -30.36
C LYS A 2 5.76 3.94 -29.60
N PRO A 3 6.99 4.05 -29.03
CA PRO A 3 7.56 2.97 -28.24
C PRO A 3 6.72 2.74 -26.98
N ILE A 4 6.55 1.47 -26.61
CA ILE A 4 5.92 1.07 -25.36
C ILE A 4 6.86 1.46 -24.22
N LYS A 5 6.32 2.04 -23.15
CA LYS A 5 7.08 2.44 -21.97
C LYS A 5 7.48 1.21 -21.15
N LEU A 6 8.65 1.28 -20.51
CA LEU A 6 9.05 0.31 -19.48
C LEU A 6 8.04 0.34 -18.31
N ALA A 7 7.62 -0.83 -17.85
CA ALA A 7 6.83 -1.01 -16.64
C ALA A 7 7.69 -1.75 -15.59
N LEU A 8 7.55 -1.36 -14.32
CA LEU A 8 8.30 -1.92 -13.20
C LEU A 8 7.36 -2.71 -12.29
N SER A 9 7.84 -3.82 -11.75
CA SER A 9 7.22 -4.63 -10.72
C SER A 9 7.91 -4.42 -9.36
N TYR A 10 7.44 -5.09 -8.31
CA TYR A 10 7.95 -4.90 -6.95
C TYR A 10 9.45 -5.23 -6.81
N ASN A 11 9.93 -6.25 -7.51
CA ASN A 11 11.32 -6.69 -7.44
C ASN A 11 12.29 -5.79 -8.23
N ASP A 12 11.78 -4.86 -9.03
CA ASP A 12 12.62 -3.98 -9.85
C ASP A 12 13.08 -2.73 -9.10
N VAL A 13 12.56 -2.47 -7.89
CA VAL A 13 12.77 -1.22 -7.16
C VAL A 13 12.99 -1.42 -5.67
N LEU A 14 13.63 -0.43 -5.04
CA LEU A 14 13.78 -0.31 -3.59
C LEU A 14 13.31 1.08 -3.15
N LEU A 15 12.80 1.16 -1.92
CA LEU A 15 12.55 2.45 -1.28
C LEU A 15 13.87 3.09 -0.86
N VAL A 16 14.05 4.36 -1.20
CA VAL A 16 15.20 5.15 -0.75
C VAL A 16 14.93 5.65 0.68
N PRO A 17 15.85 5.42 1.65
CA PRO A 17 15.68 5.93 3.00
C PRO A 17 15.66 7.47 3.04
N HIS A 18 14.79 8.03 3.87
CA HIS A 18 14.72 9.46 4.17
C HIS A 18 14.82 9.72 5.67
N LYS A 19 15.27 10.93 6.06
CA LYS A 19 15.29 11.36 7.46
C LYS A 19 13.86 11.37 8.02
N SER A 20 13.61 10.58 9.06
CA SER A 20 12.35 10.59 9.82
C SER A 20 12.40 11.63 10.95
N ARG A 21 11.24 12.19 11.30
CA ARG A 21 11.03 12.98 12.52
C ARG A 21 10.24 12.21 13.59
N LEU A 22 9.82 10.99 13.27
CA LEU A 22 9.06 10.14 14.19
C LEU A 22 10.02 9.50 15.19
N GLU A 23 9.68 9.56 16.47
CA GLU A 23 10.48 8.96 17.54
C GLU A 23 10.07 7.51 17.79
N SER A 24 8.79 7.19 17.60
CA SER A 24 8.22 5.85 17.75
C SER A 24 7.44 5.38 16.53
N ARG A 25 7.41 4.06 16.33
CA ARG A 25 6.56 3.41 15.31
C ARG A 25 5.07 3.62 15.57
N SER A 26 4.67 3.84 16.82
CA SER A 26 3.27 4.08 17.21
C SER A 26 2.72 5.42 16.70
N GLU A 27 3.58 6.31 16.21
CA GLU A 27 3.18 7.59 15.62
C GLU A 27 2.74 7.47 14.16
N VAL A 28 2.95 6.31 13.53
CA VAL A 28 2.55 6.06 12.14
C VAL A 28 1.06 5.75 12.07
N ASP A 29 0.29 6.62 11.41
CA ASP A 29 -1.12 6.36 11.10
C ASP A 29 -1.24 5.44 9.87
N LEU A 30 -1.84 4.27 10.06
CA LEU A 30 -2.11 3.29 9.01
C LEU A 30 -3.53 3.43 8.44
N SER A 31 -4.34 4.34 8.99
CA SER A 31 -5.72 4.49 8.55
C SER A 31 -5.79 4.98 7.11
N THR A 32 -6.72 4.43 6.33
CA THR A 32 -6.85 4.73 4.90
C THR A 32 -8.30 4.78 4.45
N GLN A 33 -8.59 5.59 3.45
CA GLN A 33 -9.91 5.70 2.84
C GLN A 33 -9.94 4.89 1.53
N ILE A 34 -10.82 3.89 1.44
CA ILE A 34 -10.89 3.00 0.26
C ILE A 34 -12.08 3.31 -0.66
N SER A 35 -13.09 4.01 -0.15
CA SER A 35 -14.24 4.53 -0.92
C SER A 35 -14.81 5.77 -0.21
N PRO A 36 -15.72 6.57 -0.78
CA PRO A 36 -16.26 7.77 -0.10
C PRO A 36 -16.87 7.52 1.29
N ASN A 37 -17.34 6.30 1.55
CA ASN A 37 -18.06 5.94 2.77
C ASN A 37 -17.34 4.88 3.62
N ILE A 38 -16.16 4.41 3.20
CA ILE A 38 -15.45 3.32 3.89
C ILE A 38 -14.01 3.75 4.22
N LYS A 39 -13.74 3.81 5.53
CA LYS A 39 -12.42 4.00 6.12
C LYS A 39 -11.97 2.71 6.81
N LEU A 40 -10.71 2.36 6.65
CA LEU A 40 -10.05 1.26 7.36
C LEU A 40 -9.01 1.81 8.33
N ASP A 41 -8.84 1.16 9.48
CA ASP A 41 -7.77 1.49 10.42
C ASP A 41 -6.39 0.96 9.96
N ILE A 42 -6.39 -0.07 9.11
CA ILE A 42 -5.20 -0.72 8.56
C ILE A 42 -5.44 -0.95 7.05
N PRO A 43 -4.46 -0.69 6.14
CA PRO A 43 -4.67 -0.73 4.70
C PRO A 43 -4.56 -2.16 4.15
N LEU A 44 -5.30 -3.09 4.75
CA LEU A 44 -5.31 -4.51 4.39
C LEU A 44 -6.74 -4.97 4.13
N ILE A 45 -6.95 -5.62 2.99
CA ILE A 45 -8.24 -6.19 2.59
C ILE A 45 -7.99 -7.66 2.25
N SER A 46 -8.78 -8.56 2.85
CA SER A 46 -8.75 -9.97 2.46
C SER A 46 -9.39 -10.15 1.09
N ILE A 47 -8.85 -11.07 0.30
CA ILE A 47 -9.34 -11.27 -1.05
C ILE A 47 -10.68 -12.03 -1.04
N ASN A 48 -11.57 -11.66 -1.96
CA ASN A 48 -12.88 -12.27 -2.15
C ASN A 48 -12.77 -13.63 -2.88
N MET A 49 -12.10 -14.59 -2.25
CA MET A 49 -11.94 -15.97 -2.72
C MET A 49 -12.60 -16.95 -1.77
N ASP A 50 -13.23 -17.98 -2.33
CA ASP A 50 -13.90 -19.09 -1.62
C ASP A 50 -13.01 -19.79 -0.58
N THR A 51 -11.71 -19.84 -0.84
CA THR A 51 -10.69 -20.49 -0.03
C THR A 51 -9.98 -19.54 0.95
N VAL A 52 -10.28 -18.23 0.91
CA VAL A 52 -9.60 -17.22 1.74
C VAL A 52 -10.55 -16.50 2.69
N THR A 53 -11.77 -16.15 2.27
CA THR A 53 -12.71 -15.39 3.09
C THR A 53 -14.13 -15.88 2.85
N GLY A 54 -14.79 -16.36 3.90
CA GLY A 54 -16.15 -16.90 3.90
C GLY A 54 -16.81 -16.76 5.26
#